data_AF-A0A533XT99-F1
#
_entry.id   AF-A0A533XT99-F1
#
_cell.length_a   1.000
_cell.length_b   1.000
_cell.length_c   1.000
_cell.angle_alpha   90.00
_cell.angle_beta   90.00
_cell.angle_gamma   90.00
#
_symmetry.space_group_name_H-M   'P 1'
#
loop_
_entity.id
_entity.type
_entity.pdbx_description
1 polymer ?
#
loop_
_entity_poly.entity_id
_entity_poly.type
_entity_poly.pdbx_seq_one_letter_code
_entity_poly.pdbx_strand_id
1 'polypeptide(L)'
;AEQDDFASRARYVLIERSPAMRELQRQNLATWLSKPGLVTWVEDLGGLAPQSVTGLFFSNELIDAFPVHRIQVTAERTEELYVDYRDGRFVDCLKPLSTAALAQYLQQLDTTWPEGYRTEVNLQAIDWMEQVARRMERGFVLTIDYGHTAQDLYGLERKDGTFLCYFQQQTNEDPFVRVGEQDMTAHVDFSSLAAVGEKHGLHVTGFTNQMSFLMGLGVEEMIGGLEPESPEFRAAIHLLKPDGMGSTFKVLVQHKGLSQPELDGLKFKPFFGSALAPGLSKVTMS
;
A
#
# COMPACT_ATOMS: atom_id res chain seq x y z
N ALA A 1 -0.77 37.93 18.63
CA ALA A 1 -0.57 36.51 18.94
C ALA A 1 -0.77 35.77 17.64
N GLU A 2 0.30 35.23 17.04
CA GLU A 2 0.11 34.27 15.95
C GLU A 2 -0.73 33.12 16.51
N GLN A 3 -1.83 32.81 15.83
CA GLN A 3 -2.75 31.75 16.25
C GLN A 3 -1.96 30.44 16.28
N ASP A 4 -1.84 29.86 17.47
CA ASP A 4 -1.24 28.55 17.72
C ASP A 4 -2.14 27.44 17.16
N ASP A 5 -2.31 27.42 15.84
CA ASP A 5 -3.13 26.48 15.11
C ASP A 5 -2.31 25.26 14.64
N PHE A 6 -3.01 24.24 14.14
CA PHE A 6 -2.37 23.02 13.63
C PHE A 6 -1.35 23.31 12.52
N ALA A 7 -1.65 24.24 11.62
CA ALA A 7 -0.80 24.55 10.48
C ALA A 7 0.55 25.16 10.90
N SER A 8 0.58 25.93 11.99
CA SER A 8 1.83 26.49 12.54
C SER A 8 2.77 25.41 13.11
N ARG A 9 2.21 24.31 13.63
CA ARG A 9 2.94 23.19 14.26
C ARG A 9 3.26 22.05 13.30
N ALA A 10 2.58 21.97 12.17
CA ALA A 10 2.80 20.94 11.17
C ALA A 10 3.99 21.28 10.25
N ARG A 11 4.68 20.24 9.81
CA ARG A 11 5.68 20.29 8.74
C ARG A 11 5.32 19.20 7.75
N TYR A 12 5.14 19.58 6.50
CA TYR A 12 4.76 18.69 5.42
C TYR A 12 6.02 18.28 4.65
N VAL A 13 6.46 17.04 4.82
CA VAL A 13 7.66 16.52 4.17
C VAL A 13 7.25 15.56 3.06
N LEU A 14 7.57 15.92 1.82
CA LEU A 14 7.37 15.08 0.64
C LEU A 14 8.60 14.20 0.43
N ILE A 15 8.39 12.89 0.33
CA ILE A 15 9.43 11.92 -0.01
C ILE A 15 9.23 11.57 -1.48
N GLU A 16 10.05 12.15 -2.35
CA GLU A 16 9.90 12.01 -3.80
C GLU A 16 11.28 11.90 -4.44
N ARG A 17 11.52 10.85 -5.22
CA ARG A 17 12.78 10.64 -5.94
C ARG A 17 12.80 11.28 -7.32
N SER A 18 11.63 11.40 -7.97
CA SER A 18 11.50 11.90 -9.33
C SER A 18 11.67 13.42 -9.38
N PRO A 19 12.70 13.94 -10.09
CA PRO A 19 12.87 15.38 -10.25
C PRO A 19 11.67 16.05 -10.95
N ALA A 20 11.07 15.35 -11.91
CA ALA A 20 9.88 15.85 -12.62
C ALA A 20 8.68 15.98 -11.69
N MET A 21 8.43 14.98 -10.83
CA MET A 21 7.33 15.04 -9.86
C MET A 21 7.56 16.10 -8.79
N ARG A 22 8.81 16.28 -8.32
CA ARG A 22 9.14 17.38 -7.40
C ARG A 22 8.80 18.74 -7.99
N GLU A 23 9.12 18.95 -9.26
CA GLU A 23 8.83 20.21 -9.94
C GLU A 23 7.32 20.45 -10.06
N LEU A 24 6.56 19.43 -10.46
CA LEU A 24 5.10 19.50 -10.49
C LEU A 24 4.50 19.77 -9.10
N GLN A 25 5.00 19.10 -8.06
CA GLN A 25 4.58 19.31 -6.67
C GLN A 25 4.88 20.75 -6.21
N ARG A 26 6.04 21.31 -6.55
CA ARG A 26 6.37 22.72 -6.23
C ARG A 26 5.41 23.70 -6.88
N GLN A 27 5.05 23.47 -8.14
CA GLN A 27 4.09 24.30 -8.86
C GLN A 27 2.71 24.23 -8.19
N ASN A 28 2.24 23.01 -7.87
CA ASN A 28 0.94 22.80 -7.23
C ASN A 28 0.87 23.34 -5.78
N LEU A 29 2.01 23.37 -5.09
CA LEU A 29 2.10 23.83 -3.70
C LEU A 29 2.64 25.26 -3.56
N ALA A 30 2.77 26.01 -4.67
CA ALA A 30 3.43 27.32 -4.69
C ALA A 30 2.95 28.29 -3.60
N THR A 31 1.64 28.34 -3.35
CA THR A 31 1.03 29.19 -2.29
C THR A 31 1.59 28.89 -0.89
N TRP A 32 1.91 27.63 -0.62
CA TRP A 32 2.38 27.16 0.69
C TRP A 32 3.89 27.33 0.89
N LEU A 33 4.66 27.51 -0.20
CA LEU A 33 6.11 27.72 -0.15
C LEU A 33 6.52 29.10 0.35
N SER A 34 5.58 30.04 0.38
CA SER A 34 5.77 31.35 1.01
C SER A 34 6.06 31.28 2.51
N LYS A 35 5.75 30.15 3.16
CA LYS A 35 6.01 29.90 4.59
C LYS A 35 7.28 29.05 4.74
N PRO A 36 8.41 29.62 5.18
CA PRO A 36 9.68 28.90 5.24
C PRO A 36 9.60 27.64 6.11
N GLY A 37 10.06 26.51 5.56
CA GLY A 37 10.12 25.23 6.25
C GLY A 37 8.78 24.50 6.39
N LEU A 38 7.64 25.08 6.00
CA LEU A 38 6.35 24.41 6.10
C LEU A 38 6.28 23.17 5.19
N VAL A 39 6.75 23.31 3.95
CA VAL A 39 6.84 22.21 2.97
C VAL A 39 8.30 21.98 2.62
N THR A 40 8.74 20.73 2.72
CA THR A 40 10.11 20.33 2.38
C THR A 40 10.11 19.02 1.61
N TRP A 41 11.23 18.72 0.95
CA TRP A 41 11.41 17.50 0.17
C TRP A 41 12.65 16.74 0.63
N VAL A 42 12.52 15.42 0.67
CA VAL A 42 13.64 14.48 0.75
C VAL A 42 13.54 13.46 -0.38
N GLU A 43 14.64 12.80 -0.72
CA GLU A 43 14.71 11.83 -1.83
C GLU A 43 14.13 10.49 -1.47
N ASP A 44 14.45 10.04 -0.27
CA ASP A 44 14.00 8.78 0.27
C ASP A 44 13.85 8.92 1.79
N LEU A 45 13.43 7.83 2.43
CA LEU A 45 13.31 7.76 3.89
C LEU A 45 14.67 7.97 4.58
N GLY A 46 15.81 7.70 3.93
CA GLY A 46 17.15 7.97 4.46
C GLY A 46 17.44 9.45 4.72
N GLY A 47 16.70 10.36 4.09
CA GLY A 47 16.73 11.79 4.41
C GLY A 47 16.13 12.16 5.78
N LEU A 48 15.49 11.20 6.47
CA LEU A 48 14.93 11.36 7.81
C LEU A 48 15.76 10.55 8.82
N ALA A 49 16.12 11.18 9.94
CA ALA A 49 16.84 10.49 11.00
C ALA A 49 15.95 9.43 11.68
N PRO A 50 16.53 8.34 12.21
CA PRO A 50 15.79 7.39 13.04
C PRO A 50 15.09 8.11 14.21
N GLN A 51 13.88 7.67 14.56
CA GLN A 51 13.08 8.26 15.65
C GLN A 51 12.91 9.79 15.57
N SER A 52 12.92 10.38 14.36
CA SER A 52 12.80 11.82 14.20
C SER A 52 11.37 12.28 13.92
N VAL A 53 10.44 11.36 13.64
CA VAL A 53 9.07 11.70 13.25
C VAL A 53 8.14 11.55 14.44
N THR A 54 7.64 12.69 14.92
CA THR A 54 6.43 12.75 15.75
C THR A 54 5.29 13.29 14.89
N GLY A 55 4.42 12.41 14.38
CA GLY A 55 3.40 12.84 13.42
C GLY A 55 2.79 11.70 12.61
N LEU A 56 2.62 11.93 11.31
CA LEU A 56 1.95 11.01 10.39
C LEU A 56 2.88 10.68 9.22
N PHE A 57 3.12 9.40 8.98
CA PHE A 57 3.46 8.93 7.64
C PHE A 57 2.18 8.63 6.88
N PHE A 58 2.08 9.18 5.66
CA PHE A 58 0.93 9.00 4.78
C PHE A 58 1.41 8.47 3.44
N SER A 59 0.82 7.37 2.98
CA SER A 59 1.03 6.83 1.64
C SER A 59 -0.31 6.50 1.00
N ASN A 60 -0.50 6.95 -0.24
CA ASN A 60 -1.67 6.66 -1.06
C ASN A 60 -1.19 6.18 -2.42
N GLU A 61 -1.48 4.93 -2.79
CA GLU A 61 -1.05 4.30 -4.05
C GLU A 61 0.46 4.46 -4.27
N LEU A 62 1.23 3.91 -3.32
CA LEU A 62 2.69 3.98 -3.35
C LEU A 62 3.29 2.58 -3.46
N ILE A 63 2.71 1.63 -2.73
CA ILE A 63 3.33 0.31 -2.53
C ILE A 63 3.00 -0.60 -3.70
N ASP A 64 1.84 -0.41 -4.34
CA ASP A 64 1.46 -1.12 -5.56
C ASP A 64 2.45 -0.88 -6.72
N ALA A 65 3.07 0.30 -6.74
CA ALA A 65 4.07 0.70 -7.74
C ALA A 65 5.49 0.21 -7.40
N PHE A 66 5.69 -0.51 -6.29
CA PHE A 66 6.99 -1.08 -5.98
C PHE A 66 7.29 -2.31 -6.85
N PRO A 67 8.56 -2.51 -7.26
CA PRO A 67 8.99 -3.73 -7.92
C PRO A 67 8.61 -4.99 -7.13
N VAL A 68 8.08 -5.98 -7.86
CA VAL A 68 7.72 -7.28 -7.31
C VAL A 68 8.48 -8.41 -8.00
N HIS A 69 8.72 -9.49 -7.25
CA HIS A 69 9.11 -10.77 -7.83
C HIS A 69 7.85 -11.50 -8.29
N ARG A 70 7.82 -11.99 -9.53
CA ARG A 70 6.73 -12.82 -10.04
C ARG A 70 7.16 -14.28 -9.98
N ILE A 71 6.35 -15.14 -9.39
CA ILE A 71 6.65 -16.58 -9.24
C ILE A 71 5.59 -17.43 -9.92
N GLN A 72 5.98 -18.63 -10.34
CA GLN A 72 5.09 -19.65 -10.87
C GLN A 72 5.40 -21.01 -10.24
N VAL A 73 4.36 -21.73 -9.84
CA VAL A 73 4.48 -23.13 -9.43
C VAL A 73 4.52 -24.03 -10.66
N THR A 74 5.55 -24.85 -10.77
CA THR A 74 5.71 -25.90 -11.79
C THR A 74 5.45 -27.27 -11.16
N ALA A 75 5.42 -28.33 -11.98
CA ALA A 75 5.35 -29.71 -11.48
C ALA A 75 6.47 -30.09 -10.50
N GLU A 76 7.65 -29.45 -10.61
CA GLU A 76 8.82 -29.79 -9.78
C GLU A 76 8.97 -28.90 -8.55
N ARG A 77 8.80 -27.59 -8.73
CA ARG A 77 9.09 -26.56 -7.71
C ARG A 77 8.45 -25.22 -8.07
N THR A 78 8.48 -24.30 -7.11
CA THR A 78 8.26 -22.88 -7.39
C THR A 78 9.49 -22.29 -8.08
N GLU A 79 9.26 -21.61 -9.20
CA GLU A 79 10.27 -20.87 -9.95
C GLU A 79 9.89 -19.40 -10.04
N GLU A 80 10.86 -18.54 -10.32
CA GLU A 80 10.65 -17.12 -10.55
C GLU A 80 10.61 -16.84 -12.05
N LEU A 81 9.77 -15.87 -12.43
CA LEU A 81 9.55 -15.40 -13.78
C LEU A 81 10.54 -14.25 -14.07
N TYR A 82 11.54 -14.53 -14.90
CA TYR A 82 12.55 -13.58 -15.33
C TYR A 82 12.22 -13.03 -16.71
N VAL A 83 12.75 -11.84 -17.01
CA VAL A 83 12.73 -11.27 -18.35
C VAL A 83 13.95 -11.75 -19.14
N ASP A 84 13.71 -12.25 -20.34
CA ASP A 84 14.73 -12.58 -21.35
C ASP A 84 14.48 -11.78 -22.63
N TYR A 85 15.44 -11.78 -23.56
CA TYR A 85 15.33 -11.08 -24.84
C TYR A 85 15.67 -12.02 -26.00
N ARG A 86 14.67 -12.35 -26.82
CA ARG A 86 14.78 -13.31 -27.92
C ARG A 86 14.06 -12.78 -29.16
N ASP A 87 14.67 -12.95 -30.32
CA ASP A 87 14.09 -12.56 -31.61
C ASP A 87 13.56 -11.11 -31.66
N GLY A 88 14.30 -10.19 -31.03
CA GLY A 88 13.96 -8.77 -31.03
C GLY A 88 12.86 -8.36 -30.03
N ARG A 89 12.40 -9.25 -29.16
CA ARG A 89 11.34 -8.98 -28.17
C ARG A 89 11.68 -9.49 -26.78
N PHE A 90 11.14 -8.84 -25.76
CA PHE A 90 11.16 -9.36 -24.39
C PHE A 90 10.20 -10.55 -24.26
N VAL A 91 10.61 -11.54 -23.47
CA VAL A 91 9.82 -12.74 -23.18
C VAL A 91 10.03 -13.17 -21.73
N ASP A 92 9.04 -13.85 -21.16
CA ASP A 92 9.19 -14.50 -19.87
C ASP A 92 10.06 -15.76 -19.98
N CYS A 93 10.86 -16.02 -18.95
CA CYS A 93 11.55 -17.29 -18.76
C CYS A 93 11.57 -17.70 -17.28
N LEU A 94 11.26 -18.97 -17.00
CA LEU A 94 11.31 -19.48 -15.63
C LEU A 94 12.73 -19.88 -15.26
N LYS A 95 13.16 -19.48 -14.06
CA LYS A 95 14.45 -19.84 -13.46
C LYS A 95 14.30 -20.02 -11.95
N PRO A 96 15.29 -20.61 -11.25
CA PRO A 96 15.30 -20.65 -9.79
C PRO A 96 15.15 -19.27 -9.15
N LEU A 97 14.62 -19.25 -7.93
CA LEU A 97 14.44 -18.02 -7.14
C LEU A 97 15.76 -17.23 -7.05
N SER A 98 15.68 -15.93 -7.32
CA SER A 98 16.82 -15.01 -7.43
C SER A 98 17.53 -14.75 -6.10
N THR A 99 16.80 -14.84 -4.98
CA THR A 99 17.33 -14.47 -3.66
C THR A 99 16.86 -15.43 -2.57
N ALA A 100 17.68 -15.56 -1.51
CA ALA A 100 17.30 -16.30 -0.31
C ALA A 100 16.14 -15.65 0.45
N ALA A 101 16.01 -14.32 0.37
CA ALA A 101 14.91 -13.58 0.99
C ALA A 101 13.56 -13.97 0.37
N LEU A 102 13.49 -14.11 -0.96
CA LEU A 102 12.30 -14.58 -1.65
C LEU A 102 11.94 -16.02 -1.22
N ALA A 103 12.94 -16.91 -1.16
CA ALA A 103 12.72 -18.28 -0.71
C ALA A 103 12.21 -18.35 0.74
N GLN A 104 12.79 -17.54 1.64
CA GLN A 104 12.37 -17.45 3.04
C GLN A 104 10.95 -16.91 3.18
N TYR A 105 10.60 -15.88 2.41
CA TYR A 105 9.25 -15.32 2.42
C TYR A 105 8.22 -16.36 2.00
N LEU A 106 8.47 -17.10 0.90
CA LEU A 106 7.59 -18.17 0.44
C LEU A 106 7.43 -19.28 1.48
N GLN A 107 8.49 -19.63 2.22
CA GLN A 107 8.40 -20.58 3.33
C GLN A 107 7.53 -20.06 4.48
N GLN A 108 7.57 -18.75 4.77
CA GLN A 108 6.76 -18.13 5.81
C GLN A 108 5.27 -18.09 5.48
N LEU A 109 4.91 -18.02 4.19
CA LEU A 109 3.51 -18.10 3.76
C LEU A 109 2.88 -19.47 4.03
N ASP A 110 3.68 -20.52 4.23
CA ASP A 110 3.25 -21.89 4.56
C ASP A 110 2.04 -22.37 3.73
N THR A 111 2.07 -22.05 2.43
CA THR A 111 0.96 -22.31 1.51
C THR A 111 1.41 -23.31 0.44
N THR A 112 0.52 -24.26 0.11
CA THR A 112 0.71 -25.18 -1.01
C THR A 112 -0.21 -24.76 -2.15
N TRP A 113 0.38 -24.43 -3.31
CA TRP A 113 -0.37 -24.02 -4.49
C TRP A 113 -0.33 -25.11 -5.58
N PRO A 114 -1.37 -25.20 -6.43
CA PRO A 114 -1.38 -26.12 -7.56
C PRO A 114 -0.36 -25.71 -8.65
N GLU A 115 0.01 -26.66 -9.50
CA GLU A 115 0.79 -26.37 -10.70
C GLU A 115 0.09 -25.30 -11.56
N GLY A 116 0.88 -24.36 -12.08
CA GLY A 116 0.41 -23.23 -12.86
C GLY A 116 0.00 -22.01 -12.03
N TYR A 117 -0.05 -22.11 -10.69
CA TYR A 117 -0.32 -20.96 -9.83
C TYR A 117 0.77 -19.89 -9.99
N ARG A 118 0.35 -18.63 -10.12
CA ARG A 118 1.18 -17.44 -10.28
C ARG A 118 0.81 -16.40 -9.24
N THR A 119 1.81 -15.69 -8.72
CA THR A 119 1.59 -14.56 -7.81
C THR A 119 2.82 -13.65 -7.74
N GLU A 120 2.67 -12.55 -7.03
CA GLU A 120 3.68 -11.53 -6.80
C GLU A 120 4.15 -11.53 -5.34
N VAL A 121 5.46 -11.30 -5.14
CA VAL A 121 6.06 -11.08 -3.83
C VAL A 121 6.77 -9.73 -3.82
N ASN A 122 6.29 -8.82 -2.97
CA ASN A 122 6.82 -7.47 -2.84
C ASN A 122 7.79 -7.38 -1.65
N LEU A 123 9.04 -7.78 -1.84
CA LEU A 123 10.06 -7.69 -0.79
C LEU A 123 10.43 -6.22 -0.47
N GLN A 124 10.30 -5.32 -1.43
CA GLN A 124 10.60 -3.90 -1.21
C GLN A 124 9.60 -3.23 -0.27
N ALA A 125 8.33 -3.68 -0.26
CA ALA A 125 7.32 -3.20 0.69
C ALA A 125 7.69 -3.54 2.15
N ILE A 126 8.32 -4.71 2.37
CA ILE A 126 8.84 -5.12 3.68
C ILE A 126 9.94 -4.17 4.13
N ASP A 127 10.94 -3.94 3.27
CA ASP A 127 12.05 -3.03 3.55
C ASP A 127 11.55 -1.59 3.79
N TRP A 128 10.56 -1.14 3.03
CA TRP A 128 9.95 0.17 3.19
C TRP A 128 9.25 0.31 4.55
N MET A 129 8.42 -0.65 4.95
CA MET A 129 7.72 -0.60 6.24
C MET A 129 8.69 -0.64 7.42
N GLU A 130 9.74 -1.45 7.35
CA GLU A 130 10.81 -1.44 8.35
C GLU A 130 11.44 -0.04 8.46
N GLN A 131 11.73 0.59 7.31
CA GLN A 131 12.31 1.93 7.30
C GLN A 131 11.38 2.98 7.91
N VAL A 132 10.09 2.96 7.56
CA VAL A 132 9.06 3.84 8.14
C VAL A 132 8.99 3.66 9.66
N ALA A 133 8.88 2.42 10.13
CA ALA A 133 8.77 2.09 11.55
C ALA A 133 9.98 2.55 12.38
N ARG A 134 11.18 2.47 11.80
CA ARG A 134 12.44 2.92 12.43
C ARG A 134 12.52 4.45 12.59
N ARG A 135 11.85 5.21 11.72
CA ARG A 135 11.88 6.70 11.72
C ARG A 135 10.75 7.31 12.53
N MET A 136 9.66 6.57 12.72
CA MET A 136 8.58 6.93 13.61
C MET A 136 9.02 6.82 15.08
N GLU A 137 8.92 7.94 15.80
CA GLU A 137 9.05 7.98 17.27
C GLU A 137 7.67 7.89 17.92
N ARG A 138 6.73 8.74 17.47
CA ARG A 138 5.38 8.78 18.02
C ARG A 138 4.36 9.27 17.00
N GLY A 139 3.26 8.55 16.83
CA GLY A 139 2.18 8.96 15.93
C GLY A 139 1.62 7.82 15.12
N PHE A 140 1.28 8.08 13.85
CA PHE A 140 0.54 7.16 12.99
C PHE A 140 1.25 6.89 11.66
N VAL A 141 1.00 5.71 11.10
CA VAL A 141 1.30 5.35 9.71
C VAL A 141 -0.04 5.02 9.06
N LEU A 142 -0.42 5.77 8.03
CA LEU A 142 -1.64 5.59 7.26
C LEU A 142 -1.26 5.17 5.84
N THR A 143 -1.62 3.95 5.48
CA THR A 143 -1.35 3.37 4.17
C THR A 143 -2.66 3.04 3.48
N ILE A 144 -2.89 3.66 2.32
CA ILE A 144 -4.08 3.50 1.49
C ILE A 144 -3.63 2.94 0.14
N ASP A 145 -4.08 1.74 -0.19
CA ASP A 145 -3.65 1.07 -1.41
C ASP A 145 -4.61 -0.05 -1.83
N TYR A 146 -4.47 -0.54 -3.06
CA TYR A 146 -5.16 -1.72 -3.55
C TYR A 146 -4.51 -2.97 -2.94
N GLY A 147 -5.27 -3.80 -2.25
CA GLY A 147 -4.68 -5.00 -1.69
C GLY A 147 -5.55 -5.82 -0.78
N HIS A 148 -4.89 -6.77 -0.11
CA HIS A 148 -5.54 -7.87 0.57
C HIS A 148 -4.74 -8.27 1.83
N THR A 149 -5.38 -9.07 2.67
CA THR A 149 -4.64 -9.87 3.65
C THR A 149 -3.85 -10.96 2.93
N ALA A 150 -2.78 -11.48 3.52
CA ALA A 150 -2.02 -12.59 2.94
C ALA A 150 -2.92 -13.79 2.60
N GLN A 151 -3.88 -14.11 3.48
CA GLN A 151 -4.84 -15.21 3.25
C GLN A 151 -5.65 -15.02 1.96
N ASP A 152 -6.12 -13.79 1.70
CA ASP A 152 -6.93 -13.49 0.52
C ASP A 152 -6.07 -13.28 -0.74
N LEU A 153 -4.87 -12.70 -0.58
CA LEU A 153 -3.95 -12.41 -1.69
C LEU A 153 -3.40 -13.70 -2.29
N TYR A 154 -3.00 -14.64 -1.44
CA TYR A 154 -2.38 -15.92 -1.81
C TYR A 154 -3.37 -17.09 -1.85
N GLY A 155 -4.67 -16.80 -1.77
CA GLY A 155 -5.74 -17.78 -1.90
C GLY A 155 -5.86 -18.35 -3.31
N LEU A 156 -6.56 -19.49 -3.44
CA LEU A 156 -6.75 -20.18 -4.72
C LEU A 156 -7.60 -19.38 -5.73
N GLU A 157 -8.45 -18.48 -5.26
CA GLU A 157 -9.24 -17.57 -6.10
C GLU A 157 -8.36 -16.57 -6.88
N ARG A 158 -7.10 -16.37 -6.47
CA ARG A 158 -6.13 -15.46 -7.10
C ARG A 158 -4.96 -16.21 -7.72
N LYS A 159 -5.22 -17.38 -8.28
CA LYS A 159 -4.19 -18.24 -8.87
C LYS A 159 -3.40 -17.64 -10.03
N ASP A 160 -3.87 -16.56 -10.64
CA ASP A 160 -3.20 -15.87 -11.75
C ASP A 160 -2.47 -14.60 -11.28
N GLY A 161 -2.48 -14.31 -9.98
CA GLY A 161 -1.86 -13.12 -9.39
C GLY A 161 -2.72 -11.87 -9.50
N THR A 162 -2.09 -10.72 -9.34
CA THR A 162 -2.71 -9.39 -9.35
C THR A 162 -1.93 -8.38 -10.19
N PHE A 163 -0.83 -8.80 -10.82
CA PHE A 163 -0.01 -7.94 -11.65
C PHE A 163 -0.80 -7.40 -12.85
N LEU A 164 -0.88 -6.08 -13.00
CA LEU A 164 -1.63 -5.44 -14.08
C LEU A 164 -0.87 -4.25 -14.66
N CYS A 165 -0.98 -4.10 -15.97
CA CYS A 165 -0.42 -2.99 -16.72
C CYS A 165 -1.53 -2.02 -17.14
N TYR A 166 -1.26 -0.73 -17.03
CA TYR A 166 -2.22 0.33 -17.39
C TYR A 166 -1.65 1.28 -18.45
N PHE A 167 -2.44 1.54 -19.49
CA PHE A 167 -2.13 2.55 -20.50
C PHE A 167 -3.42 3.21 -21.01
N GLN A 168 -3.54 4.54 -20.88
CA GLN A 168 -4.69 5.32 -21.37
C GLN A 168 -6.06 4.71 -20.98
N GLN A 169 -6.24 4.40 -19.69
CA GLN A 169 -7.46 3.78 -19.13
C GLN A 169 -7.76 2.35 -19.63
N GLN A 170 -6.82 1.70 -20.30
CA GLN A 170 -6.90 0.29 -20.70
C GLN A 170 -5.96 -0.55 -19.86
N THR A 171 -6.37 -1.78 -19.57
CA THR A 171 -5.59 -2.75 -18.78
C THR A 171 -5.12 -3.91 -19.63
N ASN A 172 -3.96 -4.47 -19.30
CA ASN A 172 -3.46 -5.72 -19.83
C ASN A 172 -2.50 -6.40 -18.84
N GLU A 173 -2.11 -7.65 -19.11
CA GLU A 173 -1.23 -8.44 -18.22
C GLU A 173 0.19 -8.63 -18.80
N ASP A 174 0.48 -8.03 -19.98
CA ASP A 174 1.74 -8.19 -20.69
C ASP A 174 2.68 -7.00 -20.44
N PRO A 175 3.74 -7.16 -19.62
CA PRO A 175 4.65 -6.08 -19.28
C PRO A 175 5.47 -5.59 -20.48
N PHE A 176 5.50 -6.33 -21.60
CA PHE A 176 6.39 -6.07 -22.73
C PHE A 176 5.78 -5.26 -23.87
N VAL A 177 4.47 -4.98 -23.83
CA VAL A 177 3.77 -4.28 -24.92
C VAL A 177 4.24 -2.84 -25.07
N ARG A 178 4.48 -2.14 -23.95
CA ARG A 178 4.77 -0.70 -23.91
C ARG A 178 5.82 -0.36 -22.86
N VAL A 179 6.98 -1.01 -22.93
CA VAL A 179 8.05 -0.82 -21.94
C VAL A 179 8.41 0.66 -21.80
N GLY A 180 8.24 1.20 -20.59
CA GLY A 180 8.49 2.62 -20.27
C GLY A 180 7.34 3.58 -20.55
N GLU A 181 6.26 3.13 -21.20
CA GLU A 181 5.08 3.94 -21.53
C GLU A 181 3.80 3.47 -20.81
N GLN A 182 3.79 2.26 -20.24
CA GLN A 182 2.69 1.77 -19.40
C GLN A 182 3.10 1.68 -17.94
N ASP A 183 2.12 1.87 -17.07
CA ASP A 183 2.27 1.64 -15.63
C ASP A 183 2.14 0.15 -15.32
N MET A 184 2.76 -0.31 -14.24
CA MET A 184 2.76 -1.71 -13.80
C MET A 184 2.58 -1.76 -12.30
N THR A 185 1.51 -2.40 -11.85
CA THR A 185 1.15 -2.45 -10.43
C THR A 185 0.86 -3.88 -9.99
N ALA A 186 0.95 -4.12 -8.68
CA ALA A 186 0.53 -5.36 -8.04
C ALA A 186 -0.17 -5.05 -6.72
N HIS A 187 -1.11 -5.88 -6.31
CA HIS A 187 -1.83 -5.66 -5.06
C HIS A 187 -0.91 -5.83 -3.84
N VAL A 188 -1.17 -5.01 -2.82
CA VAL A 188 -0.41 -4.96 -1.57
C VAL A 188 -0.80 -6.09 -0.62
N ASP A 189 0.20 -6.75 -0.04
CA ASP A 189 0.03 -7.64 1.12
C ASP A 189 0.05 -6.81 2.43
N PHE A 190 -1.13 -6.48 2.93
CA PHE A 190 -1.27 -5.72 4.18
C PHE A 190 -0.95 -6.54 5.43
N SER A 191 -1.00 -7.88 5.36
CA SER A 191 -0.58 -8.72 6.49
C SER A 191 0.93 -8.63 6.69
N SER A 192 1.70 -8.63 5.61
CA SER A 192 3.16 -8.43 5.66
C SER A 192 3.54 -7.05 6.19
N LEU A 193 2.87 -5.98 5.73
CA LEU A 193 3.09 -4.62 6.27
C LEU A 193 2.79 -4.55 7.78
N ALA A 194 1.65 -5.09 8.20
CA ALA A 194 1.27 -5.12 9.61
C ALA A 194 2.30 -5.89 10.46
N ALA A 195 2.69 -7.09 10.04
CA ALA A 195 3.64 -7.94 10.75
C ALA A 195 5.03 -7.29 10.88
N VAL A 196 5.53 -6.67 9.81
CA VAL A 196 6.81 -5.95 9.83
C VAL A 196 6.73 -4.74 10.74
N GLY A 197 5.65 -3.97 10.68
CA GLY A 197 5.46 -2.84 11.59
C GLY A 197 5.47 -3.27 13.06
N GLU A 198 4.73 -4.33 13.42
CA GLU A 198 4.71 -4.91 14.78
C GLU A 198 6.11 -5.30 15.27
N LYS A 199 6.90 -5.95 14.41
CA LYS A 199 8.31 -6.29 14.73
C LYS A 199 9.17 -5.05 15.04
N HIS A 200 8.81 -3.88 14.52
CA HIS A 200 9.54 -2.62 14.69
C HIS A 200 8.80 -1.60 15.59
N GLY A 201 7.84 -2.08 16.39
CA GLY A 201 7.16 -1.31 17.45
C GLY A 201 6.03 -0.40 16.96
N LEU A 202 5.54 -0.60 15.73
CA LEU A 202 4.24 -0.08 15.30
C LEU A 202 3.15 -1.07 15.70
N HIS A 203 2.01 -0.60 16.15
CA HIS A 203 0.87 -1.44 16.49
C HIS A 203 -0.29 -1.18 15.53
N VAL A 204 -1.00 -2.22 15.10
CA VAL A 204 -2.19 -2.05 14.25
C VAL A 204 -3.30 -1.36 15.06
N THR A 205 -3.65 -0.14 14.65
CA THR A 205 -4.83 0.58 15.15
C THR A 205 -6.09 0.03 14.49
N GLY A 206 -6.02 -0.22 13.18
CA GLY A 206 -7.11 -0.83 12.45
C GLY A 206 -6.80 -1.07 10.98
N PHE A 207 -7.60 -1.94 10.38
CA PHE A 207 -7.57 -2.27 8.96
C PHE A 207 -9.00 -2.33 8.45
N THR A 208 -9.29 -1.60 7.40
CA THR A 208 -10.64 -1.48 6.84
C THR A 208 -10.59 -1.23 5.34
N ASN A 209 -11.74 -1.10 4.68
CA ASN A 209 -11.81 -0.66 3.29
C ASN A 209 -12.03 0.86 3.20
N GLN A 210 -11.74 1.44 2.03
CA GLN A 210 -11.86 2.88 1.81
C GLN A 210 -13.27 3.42 2.11
N MET A 211 -14.32 2.72 1.69
CA MET A 211 -15.70 3.15 1.93
C MET A 211 -15.96 3.28 3.44
N SER A 212 -15.70 2.23 4.22
CA SER A 212 -15.89 2.23 5.67
C SER A 212 -15.03 3.30 6.36
N PHE A 213 -13.80 3.53 5.86
CA PHE A 213 -12.92 4.58 6.39
C PHE A 213 -13.49 5.97 6.19
N LEU A 214 -13.90 6.30 4.95
CA LEU A 214 -14.47 7.60 4.60
C LEU A 214 -15.82 7.86 5.28
N MET A 215 -16.66 6.82 5.39
CA MET A 215 -17.90 6.89 6.18
C MET A 215 -17.62 7.21 7.64
N GLY A 216 -16.60 6.59 8.24
CA GLY A 216 -16.17 6.88 9.61
C GLY A 216 -15.71 8.32 9.81
N LEU A 217 -15.13 8.93 8.77
CA LEU A 217 -14.70 10.34 8.75
C LEU A 217 -15.84 11.34 8.42
N GLY A 218 -17.07 10.87 8.18
CA GLY A 218 -18.20 11.76 7.91
C GLY A 218 -18.29 12.26 6.46
N VAL A 219 -17.85 11.45 5.48
CA VAL A 219 -17.95 11.81 4.04
C VAL A 219 -19.37 12.17 3.59
N GLU A 220 -20.40 11.67 4.27
CA GLU A 220 -21.80 12.00 3.99
C GLU A 220 -22.10 13.49 4.15
N GLU A 221 -21.50 14.15 5.15
CA GLU A 221 -21.66 15.59 5.38
C GLU A 221 -21.02 16.40 4.25
N MET A 222 -19.84 15.95 3.79
CA MET A 222 -19.17 16.55 2.64
C MET A 222 -20.03 16.39 1.37
N ILE A 223 -20.54 15.20 1.09
CA ILE A 223 -21.38 14.92 -0.07
C ILE A 223 -22.69 15.73 -0.02
N GLY A 224 -23.32 15.84 1.16
CA GLY A 224 -24.55 16.62 1.34
C GLY A 224 -24.39 18.11 1.07
N GLY A 225 -23.16 18.64 1.14
CA GLY A 225 -22.82 20.01 0.77
C GLY A 225 -22.49 20.22 -0.72
N LEU A 226 -22.35 19.15 -1.51
CA LEU A 226 -22.04 19.24 -2.94
C LEU A 226 -23.31 19.41 -3.78
N GLU A 227 -23.18 20.10 -4.91
CA GLU A 227 -24.26 20.16 -5.89
C GLU A 227 -24.48 18.76 -6.50
N PRO A 228 -25.73 18.24 -6.52
CA PRO A 228 -26.03 16.98 -7.17
C PRO A 228 -25.53 16.97 -8.62
N GLU A 229 -24.94 15.86 -9.06
CA GLU A 229 -24.38 15.68 -10.41
C GLU A 229 -23.13 16.52 -10.76
N SER A 230 -22.61 17.33 -9.83
CA SER A 230 -21.30 17.98 -10.01
C SER A 230 -20.18 16.95 -10.21
N PRO A 231 -19.08 17.30 -10.89
CA PRO A 231 -17.90 16.44 -11.00
C PRO A 231 -17.41 15.95 -9.64
N GLU A 232 -17.42 16.80 -8.62
CA GLU A 232 -17.01 16.51 -7.25
C GLU A 232 -17.95 15.50 -6.60
N PHE A 233 -19.26 15.67 -6.77
CA PHE A 233 -20.27 14.71 -6.28
C PHE A 233 -20.05 13.34 -6.91
N ARG A 234 -19.88 13.27 -8.24
CA ARG A 234 -19.64 12.00 -8.94
C ARG A 234 -18.33 11.34 -8.51
N ALA A 235 -17.27 12.12 -8.30
CA ALA A 235 -16.00 11.62 -7.79
C ALA A 235 -16.14 11.04 -6.38
N ALA A 236 -16.84 11.74 -5.48
CA ALA A 236 -17.10 11.26 -4.12
C ALA A 236 -17.90 9.94 -4.13
N ILE A 237 -18.95 9.85 -4.95
CA ILE A 237 -19.71 8.60 -5.12
C ILE A 237 -18.82 7.47 -5.69
N HIS A 238 -17.92 7.78 -6.61
CA HIS A 238 -17.01 6.80 -7.19
C HIS A 238 -16.05 6.22 -6.14
N LEU A 239 -15.50 7.06 -5.25
CA LEU A 239 -14.63 6.63 -4.15
C LEU A 239 -15.32 5.68 -3.16
N LEU A 240 -16.65 5.79 -3.02
CA LEU A 240 -17.45 4.98 -2.10
C LEU A 240 -18.07 3.74 -2.74
N LYS A 241 -17.96 3.57 -4.07
CA LYS A 241 -18.64 2.49 -4.78
C LYS A 241 -18.20 1.11 -4.25
N PRO A 242 -19.12 0.29 -3.69
CA PRO A 242 -18.78 -1.02 -3.11
C PRO A 242 -18.18 -1.99 -4.13
N ASP A 243 -18.71 -2.00 -5.36
CA ASP A 243 -18.20 -2.84 -6.45
C ASP A 243 -17.04 -2.16 -7.23
N GLY A 244 -16.26 -1.33 -6.53
CA GLY A 244 -15.18 -0.54 -7.12
C GLY A 244 -14.15 -0.14 -6.06
N MET A 245 -13.73 1.13 -6.10
CA MET A 245 -12.69 1.64 -5.20
C MET A 245 -13.06 1.48 -3.71
N GLY A 246 -14.35 1.59 -3.38
CA GLY A 246 -14.82 1.55 -1.99
C GLY A 246 -14.49 0.25 -1.25
N SER A 247 -14.44 -0.89 -1.95
CA SER A 247 -14.03 -2.17 -1.36
C SER A 247 -12.63 -2.61 -1.78
N THR A 248 -12.15 -2.23 -2.96
CA THR A 248 -10.84 -2.69 -3.48
C THR A 248 -9.70 -2.04 -2.71
N PHE A 249 -9.81 -0.74 -2.43
CA PHE A 249 -8.83 -0.05 -1.58
C PHE A 249 -8.99 -0.47 -0.14
N LYS A 250 -7.85 -0.71 0.49
CA LYS A 250 -7.74 -0.93 1.93
C LYS A 250 -7.02 0.23 2.58
N VAL A 251 -7.33 0.41 3.86
CA VAL A 251 -6.71 1.39 4.73
C VAL A 251 -6.13 0.66 5.91
N LEU A 252 -4.81 0.62 6.00
CA LEU A 252 -4.07 0.16 7.17
C LEU A 252 -3.62 1.36 7.99
N VAL A 253 -4.01 1.37 9.26
CA VAL A 253 -3.55 2.37 10.23
C VAL A 253 -2.77 1.66 11.31
N GLN A 254 -1.52 2.09 11.50
CA GLN A 254 -0.67 1.67 12.59
C GLN A 254 -0.26 2.87 13.43
N HIS A 255 0.12 2.65 14.69
CA HIS A 255 0.57 3.70 15.60
C HIS A 255 1.82 3.29 16.39
N LYS A 256 2.56 4.27 16.90
CA LYS A 256 3.71 4.05 17.79
C LYS A 256 3.76 5.13 18.86
N GLY A 257 4.19 4.77 20.07
CA GLY A 257 4.30 5.70 21.19
C GLY A 257 2.97 6.33 21.65
N LEU A 258 1.83 5.72 21.29
CA LEU A 258 0.48 6.12 21.68
C LEU A 258 -0.21 4.95 22.38
N SER A 259 -1.08 5.22 23.35
CA SER A 259 -1.86 4.19 24.05
C SER A 259 -3.26 4.08 23.45
N GLN A 260 -3.56 2.94 22.80
CA GLN A 260 -4.89 2.56 22.31
C GLN A 260 -5.66 3.71 21.62
N PRO A 261 -5.12 4.31 20.53
CA PRO A 261 -5.80 5.40 19.87
C PRO A 261 -7.11 4.94 19.22
N GLU A 262 -8.18 5.69 19.46
CA GLU A 262 -9.45 5.55 18.75
C GLU A 262 -9.53 6.60 17.64
N LEU A 263 -9.91 6.19 16.44
CA LEU A 263 -9.98 7.06 15.27
C LEU A 263 -11.36 6.97 14.62
N ASP A 264 -11.91 8.11 14.24
CA ASP A 264 -13.24 8.20 13.61
C ASP A 264 -13.34 7.34 12.34
N GLY A 265 -12.32 7.37 11.49
CA GLY A 265 -12.24 6.54 10.28
C GLY A 265 -12.22 5.03 10.56
N LEU A 266 -12.00 4.58 11.79
CA LEU A 266 -11.98 3.15 12.15
C LEU A 266 -13.22 2.70 12.93
N LYS A 267 -14.23 3.58 13.08
CA LYS A 267 -15.50 3.26 13.75
C LYS A 267 -16.26 2.13 13.06
N PHE A 268 -16.26 2.11 11.74
CA PHE A 268 -16.91 1.07 10.96
C PHE A 268 -15.92 -0.03 10.59
N LYS A 269 -16.07 -1.18 11.24
CA LYS A 269 -15.32 -2.40 10.91
C LYS A 269 -16.19 -3.26 9.98
N PRO A 270 -15.91 -3.31 8.67
CA PRO A 270 -16.48 -4.38 7.85
C PRO A 270 -16.03 -5.72 8.46
N PHE A 271 -16.85 -6.77 8.35
CA PHE A 271 -16.58 -8.10 8.93
C PHE A 271 -15.25 -8.69 8.40
N PHE A 272 -14.11 -8.28 9.00
CA PHE A 272 -12.75 -8.78 8.73
C PHE A 272 -11.93 -8.90 10.03
N GLY A 273 -12.55 -8.71 11.20
CA GLY A 273 -11.88 -8.46 12.47
C GLY A 273 -10.92 -9.54 12.99
N SER A 274 -10.86 -10.71 12.37
CA SER A 274 -9.94 -11.79 12.73
C SER A 274 -8.76 -11.99 11.75
N ALA A 275 -8.73 -11.29 10.61
CA ALA A 275 -7.83 -11.65 9.50
C ALA A 275 -6.38 -11.15 9.64
N LEU A 276 -6.10 -10.20 10.54
CA LEU A 276 -4.75 -9.67 10.78
C LEU A 276 -4.14 -10.07 12.13
N ALA A 277 -4.83 -10.88 12.94
CA ALA A 277 -4.30 -11.29 14.25
C ALA A 277 -3.35 -12.49 14.10
N PRO A 278 -2.07 -12.40 14.54
CA PRO A 278 -1.23 -13.57 14.63
C PRO A 278 -1.67 -14.43 15.83
N GLY A 279 -2.16 -15.64 15.55
CA GLY A 279 -2.27 -16.73 16.54
C GLY A 279 -3.54 -16.75 17.40
N LEU A 280 -4.61 -17.32 16.85
CA LEU A 280 -5.56 -18.13 17.64
C LEU A 280 -5.54 -19.55 17.08
N SER A 281 -4.66 -20.35 17.67
CA SER A 281 -4.63 -21.79 17.58
C SER A 281 -6.02 -22.40 17.72
N LYS A 282 -6.32 -23.36 16.84
CA LYS A 282 -7.41 -24.34 16.91
C LYS A 282 -7.84 -24.61 18.36
N VAL A 283 -9.00 -24.07 18.75
CA VAL A 283 -9.80 -24.68 19.81
C VAL A 283 -10.75 -25.64 19.11
N THR A 284 -10.37 -26.91 19.17
CA THR A 284 -11.22 -28.08 18.89
C THR A 284 -12.61 -27.89 19.53
N MET A 285 -13.66 -27.89 18.71
CA MET A 285 -14.98 -28.27 19.19
C MET A 285 -15.01 -29.81 19.27
N SER A 286 -15.10 -30.31 20.50
CA SER A 286 -15.76 -31.58 20.81
C SER A 286 -17.27 -31.42 20.67
#